data_AF-A0A1S8X7P6-F1
#
_entry.id   AF-A0A1S8X7P6-F1
#
_cell.length_a   1.000
_cell.length_b   1.000
_cell.length_c   1.000
_cell.angle_alpha   90.00
_cell.angle_beta   90.00
_cell.angle_gamma   90.00
#
_symmetry.space_group_name_H-M   'P 1'
#
loop_
_entity.id
_entity.type
_entity.pdbx_description
1 polymer ?
#
loop_
_entity_poly.entity_id
_entity_poly.type
_entity_poly.pdbx_seq_one_letter_code
_entity_poly.pdbx_strand_id
1 'polypeptide(L)'
;MRESLWSPVRESQAKVNRDSIAKQIYSELFDRLVAMLNDRLSPPDMSEIHTTKGGVHTIALLDIYGFEQQEYVKEGIDWQFIAFPDNQPIINLISGRPNGIFHICNDEASLAAGTDRSFLQRCQREHRDHPNFSVPKLSSDDSFAVVHFAGEITYKPVLCSFHPSKSGKQNSITDKS
;
A
#
# COMPACT_ATOMS: atom_id res chain seq x y z
N MET A 1 -26.79 22.50 -20.43
CA MET A 1 -27.42 21.22 -20.03
C MET A 1 -26.54 20.11 -20.60
N ARG A 2 -25.81 19.36 -19.77
CA ARG A 2 -24.98 18.24 -20.25
C ARG A 2 -25.90 17.03 -20.37
N GLU A 3 -26.13 16.55 -21.58
CA GLU A 3 -26.86 15.29 -21.79
C GLU A 3 -26.01 14.14 -21.25
N SER A 4 -26.58 13.34 -20.35
CA SER A 4 -25.95 12.12 -19.85
C SER A 4 -26.28 11.00 -20.83
N LEU A 5 -25.28 10.55 -21.59
CA LEU A 5 -25.42 9.42 -22.49
C LEU A 5 -25.11 8.14 -21.72
N TRP A 6 -26.10 7.26 -21.55
CA TRP A 6 -25.91 5.94 -20.95
C TRP A 6 -25.43 4.96 -22.03
N SER A 7 -24.28 4.32 -21.79
CA SER A 7 -23.77 3.26 -22.66
C SER A 7 -23.68 1.92 -21.90
N PRO A 8 -24.02 0.80 -22.55
CA PRO A 8 -23.86 -0.53 -21.95
C PRO A 8 -22.40 -0.82 -21.59
N VAL A 9 -22.22 -1.53 -20.47
CA VAL A 9 -20.90 -1.90 -19.93
C VAL A 9 -20.45 -3.25 -20.49
N ARG A 10 -19.15 -3.39 -20.82
CA ARG A 10 -18.55 -4.66 -21.28
C ARG A 10 -18.50 -5.68 -20.13
N GLU A 11 -18.48 -6.97 -20.44
CA GLU A 11 -18.42 -8.05 -19.44
C GLU A 11 -17.24 -7.88 -18.45
N SER A 12 -16.05 -7.56 -18.94
CA SER A 12 -14.87 -7.33 -18.09
C SER A 12 -15.06 -6.17 -17.11
N GLN A 13 -15.63 -5.07 -17.58
CA GLN A 13 -15.94 -3.91 -16.76
C GLN A 13 -17.05 -4.20 -15.75
N ALA A 14 -18.04 -5.00 -16.13
CA ALA A 14 -19.11 -5.42 -15.23
C ALA A 14 -18.56 -6.28 -14.07
N LYS A 15 -17.61 -7.19 -14.35
CA LYS A 15 -16.91 -7.98 -13.33
C LYS A 15 -16.13 -7.09 -12.36
N VAL A 16 -15.35 -6.14 -12.88
CA VAL A 16 -14.60 -5.18 -12.05
C VAL A 16 -15.56 -4.36 -11.19
N ASN A 17 -16.65 -3.86 -11.76
CA ASN A 17 -17.63 -3.06 -11.01
C ASN A 17 -18.28 -3.88 -9.89
N ARG A 18 -18.68 -5.13 -10.17
CA ARG A 18 -19.23 -6.05 -9.17
C ARG A 18 -18.24 -6.27 -8.03
N ASP A 19 -16.99 -6.57 -8.36
CA ASP A 19 -15.95 -6.88 -7.37
C ASP A 19 -15.59 -5.63 -6.54
N SER A 20 -15.56 -4.44 -7.15
CA SER A 20 -15.36 -3.17 -6.45
C SER A 20 -16.50 -2.86 -5.48
N ILE A 21 -17.76 -3.03 -5.88
CA ILE A 21 -18.91 -2.83 -5.00
C ILE A 21 -18.87 -3.82 -3.84
N ALA A 22 -18.57 -5.09 -4.11
CA ALA A 22 -18.44 -6.10 -3.07
C ALA A 22 -17.37 -5.69 -2.05
N LYS A 23 -16.17 -5.33 -2.51
CA LYS A 23 -15.07 -4.87 -1.64
C LYS A 23 -15.47 -3.65 -0.80
N GLN A 24 -16.15 -2.67 -1.39
CA GLN A 24 -16.61 -1.49 -0.66
C GLN A 24 -17.58 -1.87 0.46
N ILE A 25 -18.60 -2.68 0.16
CA ILE A 25 -19.59 -3.10 1.15
C ILE A 25 -18.92 -3.87 2.29
N TYR A 26 -17.99 -4.78 1.98
CA TYR A 26 -17.27 -5.53 3.00
C TYR A 26 -16.39 -4.63 3.87
N SER A 27 -15.68 -3.67 3.27
CA SER A 27 -14.85 -2.72 4.02
C SER A 27 -15.69 -1.89 4.98
N GLU A 28 -16.76 -1.27 4.48
CA GLU A 28 -17.66 -0.43 5.29
C GLU A 28 -18.33 -1.21 6.41
N LEU A 29 -18.74 -2.46 6.13
CA LEU A 29 -19.32 -3.33 7.14
C LEU A 29 -18.29 -3.65 8.23
N PHE A 30 -17.07 -4.00 7.84
CA PHE A 30 -16.00 -4.30 8.78
C PHE A 30 -15.69 -3.09 9.67
N ASP A 31 -15.49 -1.91 9.09
CA ASP A 31 -15.22 -0.68 9.82
C ASP A 31 -16.37 -0.35 10.79
N ARG A 32 -17.62 -0.53 10.34
CA ARG A 32 -18.79 -0.35 11.18
C ARG A 32 -18.87 -1.36 12.32
N LEU A 33 -18.54 -2.62 12.08
CA LEU A 33 -18.50 -3.65 13.11
C LEU A 33 -17.45 -3.33 14.18
N VAL A 34 -16.26 -2.91 13.75
CA VAL A 34 -15.19 -2.47 14.65
C VAL A 34 -15.64 -1.25 15.46
N ALA A 35 -16.26 -0.26 14.82
CA ALA A 35 -16.78 0.92 15.50
C ALA A 35 -17.86 0.56 16.54
N MET A 36 -18.80 -0.34 16.19
CA MET A 36 -19.82 -0.82 17.12
C MET A 36 -19.21 -1.59 18.29
N LEU A 37 -18.20 -2.43 18.04
CA LEU A 37 -17.49 -3.15 19.09
C LEU A 37 -16.80 -2.17 20.04
N ASN A 38 -16.11 -1.17 19.50
CA ASN A 38 -15.42 -0.14 20.27
C ASN A 38 -16.40 0.70 21.10
N ASP A 39 -17.56 1.08 20.54
CA ASP A 39 -18.60 1.81 21.28
C ASP A 39 -19.14 1.02 22.49
N ARG A 40 -19.26 -0.31 22.34
CA ARG A 40 -19.71 -1.20 23.42
C ARG A 40 -18.63 -1.54 24.44
N LEU A 41 -17.37 -1.61 24.01
CA LEU A 41 -16.23 -1.95 24.87
C LEU A 41 -15.56 -0.73 25.49
N SER A 42 -15.87 0.48 25.02
CA SER A 42 -15.30 1.71 25.58
C SER A 42 -15.68 1.81 27.06
N PRO A 43 -14.72 2.08 27.95
CA PRO A 43 -15.01 2.26 29.36
C PRO A 43 -16.00 3.42 29.56
N PRO A 44 -16.94 3.30 30.53
CA PRO A 44 -18.04 4.23 30.72
C PRO A 44 -17.64 5.62 31.23
N ASP A 45 -16.40 5.80 31.71
CA ASP A 45 -15.93 7.06 32.28
C ASP A 45 -14.52 7.42 31.80
N MET A 46 -14.47 8.25 30.74
CA MET A 46 -13.24 8.88 30.27
C MET A 46 -13.01 10.27 30.91
N SER A 47 -14.01 10.79 31.64
CA SER A 47 -14.00 12.13 32.24
C SER A 47 -13.19 12.20 33.54
N GLU A 48 -13.23 11.17 34.37
CA GLU A 48 -12.47 11.12 35.64
C GLU A 48 -10.96 10.81 35.46
N ILE A 49 -10.53 10.53 34.23
CA ILE A 49 -9.15 10.13 33.91
C ILE A 49 -8.15 11.31 34.03
N HIS A 50 -8.62 12.55 33.80
CA HIS A 50 -7.77 13.74 33.79
C HIS A 50 -7.47 14.30 35.20
N THR A 51 -8.13 13.81 36.25
CA THR A 51 -8.05 14.37 37.61
C THR A 51 -7.17 13.57 38.58
N THR A 52 -6.93 12.28 38.33
CA THR A 52 -5.92 11.51 39.07
C THR A 52 -4.56 11.61 38.36
N LYS A 53 -3.52 12.05 39.08
CA LYS A 53 -2.11 12.15 38.61
C LYS A 53 -1.49 10.86 38.04
N GLY A 54 -2.26 9.77 37.88
CA GLY A 54 -1.81 8.46 37.39
C GLY A 54 -2.38 8.00 36.04
N GLY A 55 -3.40 8.64 35.46
CA GLY A 55 -4.03 8.18 34.21
C GLY A 55 -4.70 6.79 34.30
N VAL A 56 -5.31 6.32 33.20
CA VAL A 56 -5.83 4.95 33.11
C VAL A 56 -4.72 4.02 32.64
N HIS A 57 -4.46 2.99 33.44
CA HIS A 57 -3.56 1.92 33.07
C HIS A 57 -4.27 0.97 32.10
N THR A 58 -3.98 1.08 30.81
CA THR A 58 -4.44 0.15 29.79
C THR A 58 -3.35 -0.89 29.52
N ILE A 59 -3.72 -2.17 29.53
CA ILE A 59 -2.85 -3.23 29.00
C ILE A 59 -3.13 -3.31 27.50
N ALA A 60 -2.26 -2.71 26.69
CA ALA A 60 -2.36 -2.78 25.24
C ALA A 60 -1.73 -4.09 24.74
N LEU A 61 -2.49 -4.87 23.98
CA LEU A 61 -1.96 -6.00 23.22
C LEU A 61 -1.70 -5.49 21.80
N LEU A 62 -0.43 -5.34 21.45
CA LEU A 62 0.00 -4.92 20.13
C LEU A 62 0.45 -6.16 19.34
N ASP A 63 -0.42 -6.70 18.49
CA ASP A 63 -0.06 -7.77 17.56
C ASP A 63 0.59 -7.17 16.31
N ILE A 64 1.80 -6.64 16.50
CA ILE A 64 2.65 -6.15 15.44
C ILE A 64 4.09 -6.55 15.77
N TYR A 65 4.72 -7.37 14.92
CA TYR A 65 6.10 -7.82 15.09
C TYR A 65 7.05 -6.63 15.26
N GLY A 66 7.77 -6.56 16.39
CA GLY A 66 8.94 -5.67 16.57
C GLY A 66 9.03 -4.84 17.86
N PHE A 67 8.01 -4.83 18.74
CA PHE A 67 8.00 -3.95 19.93
C PHE A 67 8.57 -4.55 21.22
N GLU A 68 8.85 -5.86 21.28
CA GLU A 68 9.25 -6.54 22.53
C GLU A 68 10.63 -6.12 23.07
N GLN A 69 11.49 -5.53 22.23
CA GLN A 69 12.90 -5.33 22.58
C GLN A 69 13.15 -4.19 23.59
N GLN A 70 12.27 -3.19 23.66
CA GLN A 70 12.45 -2.06 24.58
C GLN A 70 12.14 -2.43 26.05
N GLU A 71 11.38 -3.51 26.28
CA GLU A 71 11.01 -3.96 27.62
C GLU A 71 12.16 -4.74 28.29
N TYR A 72 12.90 -5.58 27.53
CA TYR A 72 14.02 -6.35 28.04
C TYR A 72 15.16 -5.50 28.63
N VAL A 73 15.40 -4.30 28.05
CA VAL A 73 16.43 -3.36 28.53
C VAL A 73 16.04 -2.70 29.86
N LYS A 74 14.74 -2.51 30.12
CA LYS A 74 14.25 -1.93 31.38
C LYS A 74 14.30 -2.91 32.55
N GLU A 75 14.08 -4.19 32.29
CA GLU A 75 14.00 -5.27 33.30
C GLU A 75 15.40 -5.75 33.77
N GLY A 76 16.49 -5.21 33.23
CA GLY A 76 17.85 -5.61 33.62
C GLY A 76 18.22 -7.03 33.19
N ILE A 77 17.52 -7.57 32.20
CA ILE A 77 17.82 -8.87 31.60
C ILE A 77 19.06 -8.69 30.72
N ASP A 78 20.06 -9.55 30.91
CA ASP A 78 21.34 -9.52 30.18
C ASP A 78 21.08 -9.88 28.70
N TRP A 79 20.66 -8.88 27.93
CA TRP A 79 20.26 -9.01 26.55
C TRP A 79 21.47 -8.80 25.66
N GLN A 80 21.85 -9.82 24.89
CA GLN A 80 22.86 -9.64 23.85
C GLN A 80 22.35 -8.63 22.84
N PHE A 81 23.08 -7.53 22.67
CA PHE A 81 22.74 -6.47 21.74
C PHE A 81 22.80 -7.00 20.31
N ILE A 82 21.68 -7.53 19.81
CA ILE A 82 21.51 -7.84 18.40
C ILE A 82 21.43 -6.49 17.69
N ALA A 83 22.51 -6.09 17.02
CA ALA A 83 22.51 -4.92 16.17
C ALA A 83 21.54 -5.19 15.00
N PHE A 84 20.37 -4.57 15.04
CA PHE A 84 19.45 -4.61 13.90
C PHE A 84 19.92 -3.60 12.85
N PRO A 85 20.12 -4.03 11.59
CA PRO A 85 20.31 -3.12 10.47
C PRO A 85 19.18 -2.09 10.41
N ASP A 86 19.55 -0.82 10.27
CA ASP A 86 18.59 0.27 10.10
C ASP A 86 17.76 0.07 8.82
N ASN A 87 16.43 0.05 8.96
CA ASN A 87 15.50 -0.09 7.84
C ASN A 87 15.08 1.26 7.25
N GLN A 88 15.56 2.38 7.81
CA GLN A 88 15.23 3.72 7.33
C GLN A 88 15.54 3.92 5.83
N PRO A 89 16.62 3.38 5.25
CA PRO A 89 16.85 3.45 3.79
C PRO A 89 15.73 2.78 2.98
N ILE A 90 15.19 1.66 3.46
CA ILE A 90 14.07 0.94 2.81
C ILE A 90 12.77 1.74 2.96
N ILE A 91 12.51 2.30 4.15
CA ILE A 91 11.35 3.16 4.40
C ILE A 91 11.39 4.39 3.49
N ASN A 92 12.56 5.02 3.34
CA ASN A 92 12.75 6.18 2.48
C ASN A 92 12.59 5.83 0.99
N LEU A 93 13.06 4.65 0.56
CA LEU A 93 12.83 4.14 -0.80
C LEU A 93 11.32 3.98 -1.08
N ILE A 94 10.55 3.43 -0.14
CA ILE A 94 9.13 3.12 -0.36
C ILE A 94 8.25 4.36 -0.20
N SER A 95 8.42 5.10 0.90
CA SER A 95 7.51 6.15 1.36
C SER A 95 8.14 7.54 1.42
N GLY A 96 9.44 7.67 1.16
CA GLY A 96 10.16 8.94 1.25
C GLY A 96 9.72 9.93 0.15
N ARG A 97 9.70 11.22 0.48
CA ARG A 97 9.45 12.28 -0.50
C ARG A 97 10.75 12.75 -1.16
N PRO A 98 10.71 13.27 -2.40
CA PRO A 98 9.55 13.32 -3.29
C PRO A 98 9.35 12.04 -4.13
N ASN A 99 10.39 11.22 -4.27
CA ASN A 99 10.46 10.16 -5.28
C ASN A 99 10.33 8.75 -4.72
N GLY A 100 9.78 8.55 -3.52
CA GLY A 100 9.50 7.19 -3.01
C GLY A 100 8.53 6.44 -3.91
N ILE A 101 8.61 5.11 -3.91
CA ILE A 101 7.82 4.23 -4.78
C ILE A 101 6.32 4.55 -4.71
N PHE A 102 5.76 4.82 -3.52
CA PHE A 102 4.34 5.19 -3.38
C PHE A 102 4.01 6.55 -4.00
N HIS A 103 4.92 7.51 -3.94
CA HIS A 103 4.73 8.82 -4.57
C HIS A 103 4.76 8.72 -6.09
N ILE A 104 5.73 7.97 -6.63
CA ILE A 104 5.80 7.68 -8.07
C ILE A 104 4.52 6.96 -8.53
N CYS A 105 4.03 6.00 -7.75
CA CYS A 105 2.80 5.25 -8.04
C CYS A 105 1.58 6.18 -8.10
N ASN A 106 1.41 7.04 -7.08
CA ASN A 106 0.31 7.99 -7.02
C ASN A 106 0.33 8.97 -8.20
N ASP A 107 1.51 9.52 -8.52
CA ASP A 107 1.68 10.41 -9.66
C ASP A 107 1.27 9.72 -10.97
N GLU A 108 1.81 8.53 -11.25
CA GLU A 108 1.52 7.77 -12.47
C GLU A 108 0.07 7.32 -12.56
N ALA A 109 -0.55 6.93 -11.43
CA ALA A 109 -1.97 6.58 -11.36
C ALA A 109 -2.87 7.75 -11.77
N SER A 110 -2.47 8.98 -11.41
CA SER A 110 -3.22 10.20 -11.72
C SER A 110 -3.11 10.64 -13.19
N LEU A 111 -2.12 10.12 -13.93
CA LEU A 111 -1.92 10.47 -15.34
C LEU A 111 -2.96 9.81 -16.24
N ALA A 112 -3.58 10.60 -17.12
CA ALA A 112 -4.52 10.10 -18.13
C ALA A 112 -3.88 9.03 -19.05
N ALA A 113 -2.57 9.11 -19.30
CA ALA A 113 -1.80 8.14 -20.08
C ALA A 113 -0.85 7.27 -19.23
N GLY A 114 -0.94 7.33 -17.90
CA GLY A 114 -0.12 6.49 -17.01
C GLY A 114 -0.39 5.01 -17.21
N THR A 115 0.67 4.22 -17.22
CA THR A 115 0.67 2.76 -17.44
C THR A 115 1.61 2.08 -16.43
N ASP A 116 1.46 0.76 -16.27
CA ASP A 116 2.38 -0.05 -15.45
C ASP A 116 3.84 0.13 -15.89
N ARG A 117 4.07 0.23 -17.21
CA ARG A 117 5.38 0.41 -17.80
C ARG A 117 5.98 1.80 -17.55
N SER A 118 5.20 2.87 -17.66
CA SER A 118 5.70 4.24 -17.40
C SER A 118 6.09 4.39 -15.93
N PHE A 119 5.32 3.79 -15.02
CA PHE A 119 5.67 3.66 -13.61
C PHE A 119 6.98 2.90 -13.40
N LEU A 120 7.12 1.70 -13.96
CA LEU A 120 8.36 0.92 -13.85
C LEU A 120 9.57 1.70 -14.35
N GLN A 121 9.45 2.33 -15.52
CA GLN A 121 10.53 3.14 -16.11
C GLN A 121 10.91 4.31 -15.20
N ARG A 122 9.94 4.94 -14.53
CA ARG A 122 10.19 6.01 -13.56
C ARG A 122 10.89 5.47 -12.32
N CYS A 123 10.40 4.40 -11.70
CA CYS A 123 11.07 3.77 -10.56
C CYS A 123 12.51 3.36 -10.88
N GLN A 124 12.73 2.75 -12.04
CA GLN A 124 14.07 2.37 -12.51
C GLN A 124 14.99 3.57 -12.68
N ARG A 125 14.49 4.68 -13.23
CA ARG A 125 15.29 5.89 -13.42
C ARG A 125 15.66 6.55 -12.09
N GLU A 126 14.72 6.64 -11.15
CA GLU A 126 14.92 7.32 -9.87
C GLU A 126 15.70 6.49 -8.85
N HIS A 127 15.71 5.15 -8.96
CA HIS A 127 16.28 4.24 -7.95
C HIS A 127 17.31 3.25 -8.49
N ARG A 128 17.80 3.42 -9.71
CA ARG A 128 18.77 2.50 -10.35
C ARG A 128 19.95 2.12 -9.46
N ASP A 129 20.48 3.12 -8.75
CA ASP A 129 21.71 2.99 -7.96
C ASP A 129 21.41 2.80 -6.45
N HIS A 130 20.13 2.64 -6.09
CA HIS A 130 19.75 2.45 -4.69
C HIS A 130 20.04 1.01 -4.24
N PRO A 131 20.75 0.81 -3.12
CA PRO A 131 21.18 -0.53 -2.68
C PRO A 131 20.01 -1.48 -2.38
N ASN A 132 18.84 -0.93 -2.04
CA ASN A 132 17.63 -1.70 -1.78
C ASN A 132 16.65 -1.77 -2.96
N PHE A 133 17.02 -1.35 -4.16
CA PHE A 133 16.17 -1.44 -5.36
C PHE A 133 16.89 -2.26 -6.44
N SER A 134 16.20 -3.24 -7.01
CA SER A 134 16.72 -4.06 -8.09
C SER A 134 15.64 -4.30 -9.15
N VAL A 135 16.08 -4.69 -10.35
CA VAL A 135 15.18 -5.13 -11.43
C VAL A 135 15.57 -6.55 -11.78
N PRO A 136 14.62 -7.49 -11.87
CA PRO A 136 14.92 -8.86 -12.29
C PRO A 136 15.67 -8.87 -13.62
N LYS A 137 16.74 -9.67 -13.70
CA LYS A 137 17.63 -9.73 -14.87
C LYS A 137 16.95 -10.29 -16.12
N LEU A 138 15.80 -10.95 -15.97
CA LEU A 138 15.00 -11.46 -17.07
C LEU A 138 13.99 -10.39 -17.49
N SER A 139 14.21 -9.79 -18.66
CA SER A 139 13.49 -8.62 -19.19
C SER A 139 12.01 -8.84 -19.53
N SER A 140 11.48 -10.05 -19.36
CA SER A 140 10.08 -10.38 -19.64
C SER A 140 9.12 -10.13 -18.47
N ASP A 141 9.65 -10.02 -17.25
CA ASP A 141 8.83 -9.82 -16.07
C ASP A 141 8.78 -8.32 -15.77
N ASP A 142 7.79 -7.62 -16.33
CA ASP A 142 7.44 -6.23 -16.01
C ASP A 142 7.25 -6.07 -14.48
N SER A 143 8.36 -5.91 -13.75
CA SER A 143 8.46 -6.02 -12.30
C SER A 143 9.70 -5.32 -11.77
N PHE A 144 9.72 -5.06 -10.48
CA PHE A 144 10.87 -4.53 -9.74
C PHE A 144 11.01 -5.31 -8.45
N ALA A 145 12.15 -5.23 -7.79
CA ALA A 145 12.37 -5.86 -6.50
C ALA A 145 12.92 -4.87 -5.48
N VAL A 146 12.55 -5.10 -4.22
CA VAL A 146 13.04 -4.33 -3.08
C VAL A 146 13.77 -5.29 -2.16
N VAL A 147 14.99 -4.93 -1.79
CA VAL A 147 15.78 -5.69 -0.80
C VAL A 147 15.37 -5.22 0.58
N HIS A 148 14.41 -5.92 1.18
CA HIS A 148 13.94 -5.67 2.54
C HIS A 148 14.91 -6.25 3.57
N PHE A 149 14.68 -5.90 4.84
CA PHE A 149 15.39 -6.51 5.96
C PHE A 149 15.29 -8.05 5.97
N ALA A 150 14.12 -8.58 5.60
CA ALA A 150 13.88 -10.03 5.54
C ALA A 150 14.31 -10.69 4.21
N GLY A 151 14.88 -9.94 3.26
CA GLY A 151 15.31 -10.43 1.96
C GLY A 151 14.71 -9.68 0.78
N GLU A 152 15.08 -10.11 -0.43
CA GLU A 152 14.59 -9.53 -1.68
C GLU A 152 13.17 -10.02 -2.00
N ILE A 153 12.28 -9.08 -2.31
CA ILE A 153 10.89 -9.36 -2.71
C ILE A 153 10.64 -8.71 -4.07
N THR A 154 10.13 -9.51 -5.02
CA THR A 154 9.75 -9.04 -6.35
C THR A 154 8.28 -8.62 -6.40
N TYR A 155 8.01 -7.46 -7.00
CA TYR A 155 6.71 -6.83 -7.12
C TYR A 155 6.34 -6.64 -8.59
N LYS A 156 5.11 -7.04 -8.93
CA LYS A 156 4.50 -6.75 -10.23
C LYS A 156 3.51 -5.59 -10.10
N PRO A 157 3.74 -4.45 -10.74
CA PRO A 157 2.80 -3.34 -10.69
C PRO A 157 1.52 -3.65 -11.46
N VAL A 158 0.41 -3.16 -10.93
CA VAL A 158 -0.92 -3.28 -11.55
C VAL A 158 -1.65 -1.93 -11.39
N LEU A 159 -1.14 -0.89 -12.04
CA LEU A 159 -1.77 0.44 -12.14
C LEU A 159 -2.95 0.42 -13.12
N CYS A 160 -2.84 -0.31 -14.23
CA CYS A 160 -3.89 -0.32 -15.26
C CYS A 160 -5.22 -0.91 -14.79
N SER A 161 -5.25 -1.71 -13.72
CA SER A 161 -6.50 -2.20 -13.13
C SER A 161 -7.33 -1.11 -12.45
N PHE A 162 -6.74 0.05 -12.14
CA PHE A 162 -7.46 1.20 -11.56
C PHE A 162 -8.21 2.04 -12.60
N HIS A 163 -7.88 1.90 -13.90
CA HIS A 163 -8.55 2.58 -15.00
C HIS A 163 -8.89 1.64 -16.15
N PRO A 164 -10.03 0.92 -16.07
CA PRO A 164 -10.43 -0.05 -17.08
C PRO A 164 -10.81 0.56 -18.45
N SER A 165 -10.83 1.90 -18.59
CA SER A 165 -10.91 2.58 -19.89
C SER A 165 -9.62 2.50 -20.73
N LYS A 166 -8.50 2.04 -20.15
CA LYS A 166 -7.17 2.07 -20.79
C LYS A 166 -6.80 0.78 -21.54
N SER A 167 -7.59 -0.30 -21.45
CA SER A 167 -7.26 -1.61 -22.07
C SER A 167 -7.66 -1.75 -23.55
N GLY A 168 -7.65 -0.67 -24.35
CA GLY A 168 -8.38 -0.67 -25.63
C GLY A 168 -7.83 0.19 -26.78
N LYS A 169 -6.51 0.41 -26.88
CA LYS A 169 -5.92 1.01 -28.11
C LYS A 169 -4.62 0.32 -28.54
N GLN A 170 -4.68 -0.96 -28.86
CA GLN A 170 -3.76 -1.59 -29.82
C GLN A 170 -4.56 -2.60 -30.67
N ASN A 171 -4.20 -2.68 -31.95
CA ASN A 171 -4.82 -3.38 -33.10
C ASN A 171 -5.70 -2.44 -33.96
N SER A 172 -5.55 -2.32 -35.28
CA SER A 172 -4.54 -2.76 -36.25
C SER A 172 -4.95 -2.10 -37.57
N ILE A 173 -4.20 -1.11 -38.07
CA ILE A 173 -4.37 -0.61 -39.44
C ILE A 173 -3.45 -1.45 -40.33
N THR A 174 -4.01 -2.46 -40.96
CA THR A 174 -3.51 -3.00 -42.22
C THR A 174 -4.66 -2.95 -43.20
N ASP A 175 -4.81 -1.82 -43.89
CA ASP A 175 -5.60 -1.75 -45.11
C ASP A 175 -4.86 -2.55 -46.17
N LYS A 176 -5.52 -3.60 -46.67
CA LYS A 176 -5.24 -4.18 -47.98
C LYS A 176 -6.21 -3.56 -48.97
N SER A 177 -5.67 -2.88 -49.97
CA SER A 177 -6.23 -2.75 -51.31
C SER A 177 -5.09 -2.88 -52.29
#